data_AF-A0AAE8HYF8-F1
#
_entry.id   AF-A0AAE8HYF8-F1
#
_cell.length_a   1.000
_cell.length_b   1.000
_cell.length_c   1.000
_cell.angle_alpha   90.00
_cell.angle_beta   90.00
_cell.angle_gamma   90.00
#
_symmetry.space_group_name_H-M   'P 1'
#
loop_
_entity.id
_entity.type
_entity.pdbx_description
1 polymer ?
#
loop_
_entity_poly.entity_id
_entity_poly.type
_entity_poly.pdbx_seq_one_letter_code
_entity_poly.pdbx_strand_id
1 'polypeptide(L)' 'MPALPDLIYVVDDDAAVLHSTRFLLESEGLRVETFADGPELLAAFPGPSPAFVLLDHVLPGLDGLEVC' A
#
# COMPACT_ATOMS: atom_id res chain seq x y z
N MET A 1 1.41 -3.99 -25.37
CA MET A 1 2.05 -3.25 -24.26
C MET A 1 1.80 -4.10 -23.03
N PRO A 2 2.81 -4.52 -22.24
CA PRO A 2 2.54 -5.33 -21.06
C PRO A 2 1.63 -4.52 -20.13
N ALA A 3 0.54 -5.12 -19.67
CA ALA A 3 -0.30 -4.52 -18.64
C ALA A 3 0.58 -4.33 -17.41
N LEU A 4 0.70 -3.09 -16.93
CA LEU A 4 1.32 -2.85 -15.63
C LEU A 4 0.50 -3.62 -14.59
N PRO A 5 1.12 -4.16 -13.52
CA PRO A 5 0.34 -4.81 -12.48
C PRO A 5 -0.64 -3.79 -11.90
N ASP A 6 -1.94 -4.11 -11.92
CA ASP A 6 -2.98 -3.17 -11.48
C ASP A 6 -3.04 -3.04 -9.95
N LEU A 7 -2.20 -3.76 -9.21
CA LEU A 7 -2.24 -3.86 -7.76
C LEU A 7 -1.29 -2.86 -7.09
N ILE A 8 -1.83 -2.04 -6.21
CA ILE A 8 -1.09 -1.08 -5.38
C ILE A 8 -1.31 -1.44 -3.91
N TYR A 9 -0.22 -1.45 -3.14
CA TYR A 9 -0.26 -1.57 -1.69
C TYR A 9 -0.17 -0.19 -1.07
N VAL A 10 -1.04 0.11 -0.10
CA VAL A 10 -1.06 1.38 0.62
C VAL A 10 -0.89 1.09 2.11
N VAL A 11 0.06 1.74 2.77
CA VAL A 11 0.35 1.54 4.18
C VAL A 11 0.31 2.89 4.91
N ASP A 12 -0.59 2.98 5.88
CA ASP A 12 -0.86 4.19 6.67
C ASP A 12 -1.58 3.77 7.97
N ASP A 13 -1.24 4.37 9.11
CA ASP A 13 -1.86 4.05 10.40
C ASP A 13 -3.22 4.76 10.61
N ASP A 14 -3.55 5.76 9.78
CA ASP A 14 -4.84 6.42 9.76
C ASP A 14 -5.83 5.72 8.80
N ALA A 15 -6.83 5.06 9.39
CA ALA A 15 -7.89 4.38 8.65
C ALA A 15 -8.68 5.31 7.68
N ALA A 16 -8.81 6.61 7.99
CA ALA A 16 -9.46 7.57 7.10
C ALA A 16 -8.62 7.86 5.85
N VAL A 17 -7.29 7.91 6.01
CA VAL A 17 -6.36 8.06 4.88
C VAL A 17 -6.34 6.80 4.02
N LEU A 18 -6.26 5.60 4.64
CA LEU A 18 -6.37 4.33 3.93
C LEU A 18 -7.66 4.25 3.10
N HIS A 19 -8.80 4.59 3.71
CA HIS A 19 -10.09 4.54 3.04
C HIS A 19 -10.18 5.52 1.87
N SER A 20 -9.76 6.77 2.08
CA SER A 20 -9.80 7.81 1.05
C SER A 20 -8.86 7.51 -0.12
N THR A 21 -7.65 7.03 0.17
CA THR A 21 -6.64 6.67 -0.84
C THR A 21 -7.07 5.46 -1.65
N ARG A 22 -7.59 4.43 -0.97
CA ARG A 22 -8.17 3.26 -1.64
C ARG A 22 -9.30 3.66 -2.57
N PHE A 23 -10.26 4.45 -2.08
CA PHE A 23 -11.40 4.89 -2.88
C PHE A 23 -10.95 5.64 -4.15
N LEU A 24 -9.99 6.55 -4.03
CA LEU A 24 -9.46 7.30 -5.17
C LEU A 24 -8.80 6.39 -6.20
N LEU A 25 -7.89 5.52 -5.77
CA LEU A 25 -7.17 4.62 -6.69
C LEU A 25 -8.09 3.59 -7.35
N GLU A 26 -9.04 3.03 -6.59
CA GLU A 26 -10.05 2.12 -7.15
C GLU A 26 -10.97 2.82 -8.16
N SER A 27 -11.24 4.13 -7.99
CA SER A 27 -12.01 4.90 -8.96
C SER A 27 -11.31 5.07 -10.32
N GLU A 28 -9.97 4.99 -10.34
CA GLU A 28 -9.14 4.97 -11.55
C GLU A 28 -9.00 3.55 -12.15
N GLY A 29 -9.67 2.55 -11.58
CA GLY A 29 -9.65 1.17 -12.07
C GLY A 29 -8.47 0.32 -11.56
N LEU A 30 -7.74 0.82 -10.55
CA LEU A 30 -6.63 0.11 -9.92
C LEU A 30 -7.15 -0.82 -8.82
N ARG A 31 -6.46 -1.92 -8.59
CA ARG A 31 -6.67 -2.79 -7.43
C ARG A 31 -5.84 -2.26 -6.27
N VAL A 32 -6.42 -2.19 -5.09
CA VAL A 32 -5.74 -1.65 -3.92
C VAL A 32 -5.90 -2.59 -2.74
N GLU A 33 -4.79 -2.89 -2.06
CA GLU A 33 -4.79 -3.51 -0.74
C GLU A 33 -4.16 -2.52 0.26
N THR A 34 -4.78 -2.40 1.43
CA THR A 34 -4.41 -1.44 2.47
C THR A 34 -3.90 -2.19 3.69
N PHE A 35 -2.86 -1.65 4.33
CA PHE A 35 -2.25 -2.20 5.54
C PHE A 35 -2.12 -1.09 6.57
N ALA A 36 -2.35 -1.40 7.85
CA ALA A 36 -2.24 -0.40 8.92
C ALA A 36 -0.80 -0.21 9.41
N ASP A 37 0.08 -1.17 9.13
CA ASP A 37 1.48 -1.15 9.54
C ASP A 37 2.41 -1.99 8.64
N GLY A 38 3.72 -1.83 8.86
CA GLY A 38 4.76 -2.58 8.14
C GLY A 38 4.71 -4.10 8.34
N PRO A 39 4.51 -4.63 9.55
CA PRO A 39 4.32 -6.07 9.77
C PRO A 39 3.18 -6.69 8.96
N GLU A 40 2.01 -6.04 8.88
CA GLU A 40 0.89 -6.48 8.06
C GLU A 40 1.26 -6.52 6.57
N LEU A 41 1.97 -5.48 6.08
CA LEU A 41 2.50 -5.44 4.72
C LEU A 41 3.48 -6.60 4.47
N LEU A 42 4.43 -6.84 5.38
CA LEU A 42 5.43 -7.90 5.23
C LEU A 42 4.79 -9.29 5.21
N ALA A 43 3.72 -9.50 5.97
CA ALA A 43 2.95 -10.75 5.96
C ALA A 43 2.19 -10.98 4.64
N ALA A 44 1.93 -9.92 3.86
CA ALA A 44 1.34 -10.04 2.53
C ALA A 44 2.31 -10.65 1.50
N PHE A 45 3.63 -10.56 1.75
CA PHE A 45 4.64 -11.24 0.93
C PHE A 45 4.82 -12.70 1.41
N PRO A 46 4.95 -13.69 0.50
CA PRO A 46 5.23 -13.60 -0.93
C PRO A 46 3.98 -13.70 -1.83
N GLY A 47 2.85 -13.13 -1.39
CA GLY A 47 1.57 -13.15 -2.10
C GLY A 47 1.58 -12.38 -3.44
N PRO A 48 0.48 -11.70 -3.79
CA PRO A 48 0.43 -10.89 -5.01
C PRO A 48 1.61 -9.91 -5.07
N SER A 49 2.27 -9.79 -6.23
CA SER A 49 3.31 -8.77 -6.42
C SER A 49 2.63 -7.43 -6.75
N PRO A 50 2.67 -6.42 -5.85
CA PRO A 50 2.20 -5.09 -6.20
C PRO A 50 3.08 -4.47 -7.30
N ALA A 51 2.52 -3.56 -8.09
CA ALA A 51 3.31 -2.68 -8.95
C ALA A 51 4.02 -1.60 -8.15
N PHE A 52 3.35 -1.07 -7.13
CA PHE A 52 3.83 0.02 -6.29
C PHE A 52 3.36 -0.16 -4.85
N VAL A 53 4.19 0.29 -3.91
CA VAL A 53 3.84 0.42 -2.49
C VAL A 53 3.85 1.92 -2.15
N LEU A 54 2.72 2.43 -1.70
CA LEU A 54 2.55 3.75 -1.10
C LEU A 54 2.71 3.60 0.41
N LEU A 55 3.77 4.20 0.95
CA LEU A 55 4.11 4.15 2.35
C LEU A 55 4.03 5.56 2.92
N ASP A 56 3.29 5.76 4.01
CA ASP A 56 3.33 7.04 4.71
C ASP A 56 4.72 7.29 5.34
N HIS A 57 5.18 8.52 5.24
CA HIS A 57 6.49 8.95 5.69
C HIS A 57 6.54 9.23 7.21
N VAL A 58 5.38 9.35 7.87
CA VAL A 58 5.28 9.59 9.31
C VAL A 58 4.69 8.38 10.04
N LEU A 59 5.23 7.18 9.79
CA LEU A 59 4.92 6.00 10.59
C LEU A 59 5.65 6.08 11.94
N PRO A 60 4.95 6.14 13.10
CA PRO A 60 5.61 6.07 14.40
C PRO A 60 6.14 4.65 14.64
N GLY A 61 7.46 4.48 14.59
CA GLY A 61 8.16 3.27 15.01
C GLY A 61 8.89 2.50 13.91
N LEU A 62 8.59 2.76 12.63
CA LEU A 62 9.36 2.25 11.49
C LEU A 62 9.62 3.41 10.54
N ASP A 63 10.89 3.81 10.42
CA ASP A 63 11.27 4.83 9.44
C ASP A 63 10.97 4.22 8.05
N GLY A 64 10.13 4.87 7.23
CA GLY A 64 9.67 4.31 5.95
C GLY A 64 10.80 3.97 4.96
N LEU A 65 12.02 4.39 5.28
CA LEU A 65 13.26 4.09 4.59
C LEU A 65 13.87 2.71 4.93
N GLU A 66 13.48 2.04 6.02
CA GLU A 66 13.98 0.70 6.38
C GLU A 66 13.32 -0.44 5.59
N VAL A 67 12.27 -0.12 4.80
CA VAL A 67 11.52 -1.08 3.97
C VAL A 67 12.12 -1.22 2.55
N CYS A 68 13.09 -0.37 2.18
CA CYS A 68 13.75 -0.38 0.85
C CYS A 68 15.02 -1.23 0.79
#